data_AF-A0A9N9KJG7-F1
#
_entry.id   AF-A0A9N9KJG7-F1
#
_cell.length_a   1.000
_cell.length_b   1.000
_cell.length_c   1.000
_cell.angle_alpha   90.00
_cell.angle_beta   90.00
_cell.angle_gamma   90.00
#
_symmetry.space_group_name_H-M   'P 1'
#
loop_
_entity.id
_entity.type
_entity.pdbx_description
1 polymer ?
#
loop_
_entity_poly.entity_id
_entity_poly.type
_entity_poly.pdbx_seq_one_letter_code
_entity_poly.pdbx_strand_id
1 'polypeptide(L)'
;AFEGNLEGNPLGSKEILSKFKHTFIIRNLEKSIKSFYKAANSTYKAWDKACIPNSERYDIFFPEKVWLEGSRILYDLIKNITGEEIVLVDADDLVQEPEKILRKYCEIVNVEFKKEMLEWKEERLKIWDLK
;
A
#
# COMPACT_ATOMS: atom_id res chain seq x y z
N ALA A 1 4.91 -15.90 12.74
CA ALA A 1 3.88 -16.39 11.79
C ALA A 1 2.52 -15.89 12.28
N PHE A 2 1.55 -15.66 11.40
CA PHE A 2 0.20 -15.30 11.85
C PHE A 2 -0.47 -16.52 12.49
N GLU A 3 -0.86 -16.41 13.76
CA GLU A 3 -1.42 -17.50 14.57
C GLU A 3 -2.94 -17.35 14.80
N GLY A 4 -3.61 -16.46 14.07
CA GLY A 4 -5.05 -16.26 14.18
C GLY A 4 -5.87 -17.32 13.44
N ASN A 5 -7.05 -17.66 13.98
CA ASN A 5 -8.02 -18.51 13.28
C ASN A 5 -8.60 -17.76 12.07
N LEU A 6 -8.49 -18.34 10.88
CA LEU A 6 -8.96 -17.76 9.61
C LEU A 6 -10.21 -18.45 9.06
N GLU A 7 -10.82 -19.35 9.83
CA GLU A 7 -12.03 -20.04 9.43
C GLU A 7 -13.18 -19.04 9.16
N GLY A 8 -13.76 -19.12 7.96
CA GLY A 8 -14.77 -18.16 7.48
C GLY A 8 -14.23 -16.78 7.07
N ASN A 9 -12.93 -16.50 7.25
CA ASN A 9 -12.32 -15.25 6.80
C ASN A 9 -11.90 -15.35 5.32
N PRO A 10 -12.25 -14.38 4.46
CA PRO A 10 -11.80 -14.36 3.07
C PRO A 10 -10.28 -14.45 2.88
N LEU A 11 -9.50 -13.92 3.83
CA LEU A 11 -8.03 -13.99 3.83
C LEU A 11 -7.49 -15.39 4.16
N GLY A 12 -8.31 -16.29 4.69
CA GLY A 12 -7.98 -17.72 4.85
C GLY A 12 -8.29 -18.57 3.62
N SER A 13 -9.06 -18.04 2.65
CA SER A 13 -9.56 -18.81 1.52
C SER A 13 -8.61 -18.76 0.33
N LYS A 14 -7.96 -19.89 0.03
CA LYS A 14 -7.15 -20.04 -1.17
C LYS A 14 -7.96 -19.75 -2.44
N GLU A 15 -9.21 -20.18 -2.48
CA GLU A 15 -10.10 -19.96 -3.63
C GLU A 15 -10.34 -18.47 -3.87
N ILE A 16 -10.56 -17.69 -2.81
CA ILE A 16 -10.78 -16.24 -2.92
C ILE A 16 -9.49 -15.54 -3.30
N LEU A 17 -8.39 -15.80 -2.59
CA LEU A 17 -7.11 -15.14 -2.86
C LEU A 17 -6.62 -15.41 -4.29
N SER A 18 -6.77 -16.64 -4.79
CA SER A 18 -6.32 -17.00 -6.14
C SER A 18 -7.11 -16.32 -7.27
N LYS A 19 -8.18 -15.57 -6.97
CA LYS A 19 -8.91 -14.75 -7.96
C LYS A 19 -8.18 -13.46 -8.32
N PHE A 20 -7.17 -13.07 -7.54
CA PHE A 20 -6.42 -11.83 -7.72
C PHE A 20 -4.95 -12.11 -8.06
N LYS A 21 -4.29 -11.12 -8.67
CA LYS A 21 -2.84 -11.03 -8.73
C LYS A 21 -2.38 -10.09 -7.63
N HIS A 22 -1.53 -10.58 -6.73
CA HIS A 22 -1.08 -9.77 -5.61
C HIS A 22 0.26 -9.09 -5.94
N THR A 23 0.39 -7.84 -5.52
CA THR A 23 1.60 -7.05 -5.73
C THR A 23 1.80 -6.15 -4.53
N PHE A 24 3.05 -6.04 -4.09
CA PHE A 24 3.44 -5.11 -3.04
C PHE A 24 4.43 -4.10 -3.60
N ILE A 25 4.16 -2.82 -3.34
CA ILE A 25 5.13 -1.76 -3.58
C ILE A 25 5.90 -1.56 -2.27
N ILE A 26 7.21 -1.71 -2.33
CA ILE A 26 8.12 -1.47 -1.21
C ILE A 26 8.82 -0.13 -1.39
N ARG A 27 9.16 0.52 -0.29
CA ARG A 27 9.86 1.80 -0.32
C ARG A 27 10.81 1.88 0.87
N ASN A 28 11.93 2.57 0.67
CA ASN A 28 12.85 2.90 1.74
C ASN A 28 12.11 3.45 2.98
N LEU A 29 12.40 2.86 4.14
CA LEU A 29 11.67 3.13 5.37
C LEU A 29 11.76 4.60 5.81
N GLU A 30 12.94 5.20 5.73
CA GLU A 30 13.15 6.59 6.10
C GLU A 30 12.33 7.55 5.22
N LYS A 31 12.30 7.30 3.90
CA LYS A 31 11.48 8.07 2.96
C LYS A 31 9.99 7.90 3.25
N SER A 32 9.54 6.68 3.52
CA SER A 32 8.14 6.37 3.84
C SER A 32 7.67 7.07 5.11
N ILE A 33 8.43 6.97 6.20
CA ILE A 33 8.09 7.60 7.49
C ILE A 33 8.09 9.13 7.36
N LYS A 34 9.10 9.73 6.74
CA LYS A 34 9.13 11.20 6.50
C LYS A 34 7.93 11.68 5.68
N SER A 35 7.58 10.94 4.63
CA SER A 35 6.41 11.23 3.80
C SER A 35 5.11 11.12 4.59
N PHE A 36 4.96 10.06 5.39
CA PHE A 36 3.80 9.84 6.25
C PHE A 36 3.64 10.96 7.29
N TYR A 37 4.73 11.37 7.95
CA TYR A 37 4.74 12.50 8.88
C TYR A 37 4.30 13.80 8.22
N LYS A 38 4.83 14.11 7.02
CA LYS A 38 4.41 15.29 6.26
C LYS A 38 2.92 15.26 5.92
N ALA A 39 2.41 14.11 5.49
CA ALA A 39 1.00 13.94 5.15
C ALA A 39 0.08 14.09 6.38
N ALA A 40 0.41 13.43 7.48
CA ALA A 40 -0.33 13.54 8.74
C ALA A 40 -0.31 14.97 9.31
N ASN A 41 0.82 15.68 9.22
CA ASN A 41 0.88 17.08 9.64
C ASN A 41 0.02 18.00 8.77
N SER A 42 -0.15 17.68 7.49
CA SER A 42 -1.01 18.48 6.60
C SER A 42 -2.50 18.41 6.99
N THR A 43 -2.91 17.39 7.75
CA THR A 43 -4.28 17.24 8.25
C THR A 43 -4.52 17.84 9.63
N TYR A 44 -3.52 18.50 10.24
CA TYR A 44 -3.64 19.04 11.61
C TYR A 44 -4.79 20.03 11.76
N LYS A 45 -5.06 20.87 10.75
CA LYS A 45 -6.23 21.77 10.78
C LYS A 45 -7.56 21.02 10.93
N ALA A 46 -7.68 19.84 10.31
CA ALA A 46 -8.87 19.00 10.44
C ALA A 46 -8.94 18.35 11.84
N TRP A 47 -7.79 17.93 12.37
CA TRP A 47 -7.68 17.36 13.71
C TRP A 47 -7.94 18.37 14.82
N ASP A 48 -7.51 19.62 14.63
CA ASP A 48 -7.83 20.76 15.50
C ASP A 48 -9.34 21.01 15.51
N LYS A 49 -9.97 21.04 14.33
CA LYS A 49 -11.43 21.19 14.20
C LYS A 49 -12.21 20.05 14.85
N ALA A 50 -11.65 18.83 14.83
CA ALA A 50 -12.22 17.66 15.47
C ALA A 50 -11.86 17.53 16.96
N CYS A 51 -11.16 18.52 17.54
CA CYS A 51 -10.72 18.54 18.95
C CYS A 51 -9.89 17.29 19.36
N ILE A 52 -9.12 16.71 18.43
CA ILE A 52 -8.31 15.52 18.70
C ILE A 52 -7.07 15.90 19.54
N PRO A 53 -6.86 15.30 20.73
CA PRO A 53 -5.71 15.59 21.59
C PRO A 53 -4.37 15.25 20.92
N ASN A 54 -3.32 16.00 21.24
CA ASN A 54 -1.99 15.76 20.68
C ASN A 54 -1.44 14.35 20.96
N SER A 55 -1.77 13.72 22.08
CA SER A 55 -1.36 12.34 22.36
C SER A 55 -1.84 11.37 21.28
N GLU A 56 -3.12 11.42 20.92
CA GLU A 56 -3.71 10.57 19.88
C GLU A 56 -3.13 10.87 18.49
N ARG A 57 -2.65 12.11 18.26
CA ARG A 57 -1.94 12.50 17.04
C ARG A 57 -0.56 11.88 16.94
N TYR A 58 0.11 11.68 18.07
CA TYR A 58 1.41 11.02 18.10
C TYR A 58 1.28 9.50 18.03
N ASP A 59 0.17 8.95 18.50
CA ASP A 59 -0.06 7.51 18.53
C ASP A 59 0.08 6.86 17.14
N ILE A 60 -0.32 7.56 16.08
CA ILE A 60 -0.22 7.04 14.71
C ILE A 60 1.22 6.85 14.22
N PHE A 61 2.21 7.43 14.89
CA PHE A 61 3.62 7.30 14.55
C PHE A 61 4.35 6.22 15.35
N PHE A 62 3.66 5.56 16.29
CA PHE A 62 4.27 4.43 16.98
C PHE A 62 4.56 3.29 15.98
N PRO A 63 5.72 2.61 16.09
CA PRO A 63 6.13 1.58 15.15
C PRO A 63 5.07 0.53 14.85
N GLU A 64 4.30 0.11 15.86
CA GLU A 64 3.19 -0.84 15.75
C GLU A 64 1.99 -0.33 14.92
N LYS A 65 1.86 0.99 14.74
CA LYS A 65 0.81 1.64 13.95
C LYS A 65 1.23 1.97 12.51
N VAL A 66 2.53 1.93 12.19
CA VAL A 66 3.06 2.30 10.87
C VAL A 66 2.85 1.19 9.81
N TRP A 67 2.02 0.18 10.09
CA TRP A 67 1.58 -0.90 9.17
C TRP A 67 2.70 -1.74 8.52
N LEU A 68 3.97 -1.55 8.89
CA LEU A 68 5.10 -2.31 8.33
C LEU A 68 4.98 -3.80 8.63
N GLU A 69 4.72 -4.12 9.90
CA GLU A 69 4.53 -5.51 10.34
C GLU A 69 3.28 -6.12 9.70
N GLY A 70 2.18 -5.37 9.65
CA GLY A 70 0.93 -5.79 9.01
C GLY A 70 1.11 -6.14 7.52
N SER A 71 1.83 -5.31 6.78
CA SER A 71 2.18 -5.58 5.38
C SER A 71 3.01 -6.86 5.21
N ARG A 72 3.99 -7.09 6.10
CA ARG A 72 4.81 -8.31 6.06
C ARG A 72 3.99 -9.56 6.36
N ILE A 73 3.15 -9.49 7.38
CA ILE A 73 2.23 -10.57 7.76
C ILE A 73 1.30 -10.91 6.59
N LEU A 74 0.73 -9.89 5.93
CA LEU A 74 -0.16 -10.09 4.79
C LEU A 74 0.57 -10.73 3.61
N TYR A 75 1.80 -10.30 3.32
CA TYR A 75 2.63 -10.92 2.28
C TYR A 75 2.86 -12.41 2.56
N ASP A 76 3.33 -12.75 3.77
CA ASP A 76 3.62 -14.13 4.14
C ASP A 76 2.34 -14.98 4.13
N LEU A 77 1.22 -14.42 4.59
CA LEU A 77 -0.08 -15.08 4.59
C LEU A 77 -0.51 -15.48 3.17
N ILE A 78 -0.55 -14.51 2.25
CA ILE A 78 -0.97 -14.75 0.86
C ILE A 78 -0.04 -15.79 0.24
N LYS A 79 1.28 -15.58 0.35
CA LYS A 79 2.30 -16.49 -0.20
C LYS A 79 2.13 -17.92 0.31
N ASN A 80 1.91 -18.10 1.61
CA ASN A 80 1.76 -19.42 2.21
C ASN A 80 0.46 -20.12 1.80
N ILE A 81 -0.65 -19.38 1.64
CA ILE A 81 -1.95 -19.94 1.27
C ILE A 81 -2.01 -20.26 -0.22
N THR A 82 -1.59 -19.34 -1.08
CA THR A 82 -1.72 -19.48 -2.53
C THR A 82 -0.57 -20.24 -3.15
N GLY A 83 0.63 -20.16 -2.56
CA GLY A 83 1.89 -20.60 -3.19
C GLY A 83 2.36 -19.65 -4.30
N GLU A 84 1.77 -18.46 -4.42
CA GLU A 84 2.09 -17.47 -5.44
C GLU A 84 3.48 -16.87 -5.24
N GLU A 85 4.22 -16.69 -6.34
CA GLU A 85 5.37 -15.80 -6.38
C GLU A 85 4.87 -14.35 -6.54
N ILE A 86 4.68 -13.69 -5.40
CA ILE A 86 4.12 -12.33 -5.33
C ILE A 86 5.13 -11.31 -5.85
N VAL A 87 4.65 -10.43 -6.74
CA VAL A 87 5.47 -9.36 -7.32
C VAL A 87 5.80 -8.30 -6.29
N LEU A 88 7.08 -7.95 -6.20
CA LEU A 88 7.59 -6.83 -5.40
C LEU A 88 8.10 -5.74 -6.33
N VAL A 89 7.58 -4.52 -6.17
CA VAL A 89 8.01 -3.34 -6.93
C VAL A 89 8.69 -2.36 -5.99
N ASP A 90 9.95 -2.02 -6.26
CA ASP A 90 10.62 -0.96 -5.51
C ASP A 90 10.14 0.40 -6.02
N ALA A 91 9.66 1.24 -5.10
CA ALA A 91 9.15 2.57 -5.41
C ALA A 91 10.24 3.53 -5.91
N ASP A 92 11.49 3.38 -5.44
CA ASP A 92 12.60 4.21 -5.90
C ASP A 92 12.97 3.83 -7.35
N ASP A 93 13.00 2.54 -7.68
CA ASP A 93 13.23 2.08 -9.06
C ASP A 93 12.09 2.51 -9.99
N LEU A 94 10.84 2.39 -9.54
CA LEU A 94 9.66 2.81 -10.31
C LEU A 94 9.69 4.31 -10.63
N VAL A 95 10.19 5.14 -9.71
CA VAL A 95 10.33 6.59 -9.95
C VAL A 95 11.52 6.90 -10.86
N GLN A 96 12.63 6.17 -10.75
CA GLN A 96 13.84 6.41 -11.53
C GLN A 96 13.72 5.92 -12.98
N GLU A 97 13.14 4.74 -13.19
CA GLU A 97 13.00 4.10 -14.51
C GLU A 97 11.55 3.64 -14.77
N PRO A 98 10.56 4.56 -14.77
CA PRO A 98 9.13 4.22 -14.74
C PRO A 98 8.68 3.33 -15.89
N GLU A 99 9.11 3.61 -17.12
CA GLU A 99 8.75 2.79 -18.28
C GLU A 99 9.30 1.37 -18.18
N LYS A 100 10.57 1.22 -17.79
CA LYS A 100 11.24 -0.07 -17.68
C LYS A 100 10.60 -0.93 -16.60
N ILE A 101 10.39 -0.36 -15.41
CA ILE A 101 9.78 -1.07 -14.29
C ILE A 101 8.33 -1.42 -14.59
N LEU A 102 7.56 -0.49 -15.16
CA LEU A 102 6.14 -0.72 -15.46
C LEU A 102 5.95 -1.75 -16.59
N ARG A 103 6.80 -1.74 -17.63
CA ARG A 103 6.78 -2.80 -18.67
C ARG A 103 7.03 -4.18 -18.09
N LYS A 104 8.07 -4.32 -17.26
CA LYS A 104 8.38 -5.59 -16.59
C LYS A 104 7.26 -6.03 -15.64
N TYR A 105 6.67 -5.09 -14.90
CA TYR A 105 5.52 -5.36 -14.04
C TYR A 105 4.33 -5.90 -14.85
N CYS A 106 3.93 -5.20 -15.92
CA CYS A 106 2.85 -5.59 -16.83
C CYS A 106 3.06 -7.00 -17.40
N GLU A 107 4.29 -7.33 -17.82
CA GLU A 107 4.65 -8.67 -18.28
C GLU A 107 4.39 -9.74 -17.21
N ILE A 108 4.84 -9.52 -15.97
CA ILE A 108 4.68 -10.48 -14.87
C ILE A 108 3.20 -10.69 -14.50
N VAL A 109 2.40 -9.62 -14.50
CA VAL A 109 0.96 -9.71 -14.14
C VAL A 109 0.06 -10.04 -15.33
N ASN A 110 0.63 -10.29 -16.52
CA ASN A 110 -0.07 -10.59 -17.76
C ASN A 110 -1.07 -9.50 -18.18
N VAL A 111 -0.61 -8.24 -18.16
CA VAL A 111 -1.35 -7.07 -18.63
C VAL A 111 -0.58 -6.43 -19.79
N GLU A 112 -1.29 -5.96 -20.80
CA GLU A 112 -0.68 -5.20 -21.91
C GLU A 112 -0.17 -3.85 -21.40
N PHE A 113 1.13 -3.60 -21.56
CA PHE A 113 1.69 -2.27 -21.30
C PHE A 113 1.22 -1.26 -22.35
N LYS A 114 0.75 -0.10 -21.88
CA LYS A 114 0.36 1.03 -22.72
C LYS A 114 1.13 2.28 -22.31
N LYS A 115 1.62 3.07 -23.27
CA LYS A 115 2.49 4.22 -22.99
C LYS A 115 1.78 5.28 -22.15
N GLU A 116 0.47 5.38 -22.32
CA GLU A 116 -0.45 6.23 -21.56
C GLU A 116 -0.44 5.91 -20.06
N MET A 117 -0.03 4.71 -19.64
CA MET A 117 0.11 4.36 -18.22
C MET A 117 1.21 5.15 -17.50
N LEU A 118 2.11 5.80 -18.25
CA LEU A 118 3.18 6.65 -17.71
C LEU A 118 2.73 8.10 -17.49
N GLU A 119 1.58 8.50 -18.04
CA GLU A 119 1.11 9.87 -18.03
C GLU A 119 -0.24 9.95 -17.33
N TRP A 120 -0.27 10.66 -16.20
CA TRP A 120 -1.48 10.83 -15.41
C TRP A 120 -1.83 12.31 -15.38
N LYS A 121 -3.07 12.65 -15.74
CA LYS A 121 -3.57 14.02 -15.57
C LYS A 121 -3.90 14.25 -14.11
N GLU A 122 -3.29 15.27 -13.52
CA GLU A 122 -3.66 15.73 -12.18
C GLU A 122 -5.05 16.38 -12.25
N GLU A 123 -6.09 15.62 -11.95
CA GLU A 123 -7.46 16.12 -11.88
C GLU A 123 -7.97 16.03 -10.44
N ARG A 124 -8.38 17.18 -9.88
CA ARG A 124 -9.07 17.24 -8.59
C ARG A 124 -10.49 16.72 -8.78
N LEU A 125 -10.74 15.48 -8.39
CA LEU A 125 -12.09 14.93 -8.45
C LEU A 125 -12.95 15.57 -7.35
N LYS A 126 -13.98 16.31 -7.76
CA LYS A 126 -14.94 16.99 -6.87
C LYS A 126 -15.64 16.05 -5.89
N ILE A 127 -15.65 14.74 -6.14
CA ILE A 127 -16.20 13.73 -5.22
C ILE A 127 -15.43 13.67 -3.88
N TRP A 128 -14.15 14.06 -3.87
CA TRP A 128 -13.32 14.12 -2.66
C TRP A 128 -13.38 15.47 -1.96
N ASP A 129 -14.07 16.46 -2.54
CA ASP A 129 -14.36 17.71 -1.84
C ASP A 129 -15.47 17.43 -0.82
N LEU A 130 -15.08 17.24 0.44
CA LEU A 130 -16.00 17.14 1.56
C LEU A 130 -16.86 18.41 1.61
N LYS A 131 -18.19 18.24 1.58
CA LYS A 131 -19.17 19.32 1.78
C LYS A 131 -19.05 19.96 3.16
#